data_AF-A0A8G1R7F5-F1
#
_entry.id   AF-A0A8G1R7F5-F1
#
_cell.length_a   1.000
_cell.length_b   1.000
_cell.length_c   1.000
_cell.angle_alpha   90.00
_cell.angle_beta   90.00
_cell.angle_gamma   90.00
#
_symmetry.space_group_name_H-M   'P 1'
#
loop_
_entity.id
_entity.type
_entity.pdbx_description
1 polymer ?
#
loop_
_entity_poly.entity_id
_entity_poly.type
_entity_poly.pdbx_seq_one_letter_code
_entity_poly.pdbx_strand_id
1 'polypeptide(L)'
;MPSSTTRNRVILEGLFKTILEWRKNVPKDGHVNIRSLKDVEHVVQFDFENLDNAESNLALVPPVLFKPMDLADLEKHPVDPKLAREFLDIDQDGSNRDFPIGPIDRVRQIATLIEDRTTREARSQQNLHIVEAPESTFWLEAILAYNYSNNGWWTTKCLIEPCSDNGKVYPHLAFHLLDDKEAWEDAILYSELCAIVEAMKGRANQRLVVFERVREELDECGGRGKKVYPYLFDNEEHFPVLMVSCVLPQHARLFMACMSQRKLVIRQSKLYSFEWKDEAPVELFARVYLSKPLVPRI
;
A
#
# COMPACT_ATOMS: atom_id res chain seq x y z
N MET A 1 -28.91 4.96 -15.20
CA MET A 1 -28.26 4.13 -14.16
C MET A 1 -26.92 4.78 -13.80
N PRO A 2 -26.45 4.76 -12.54
CA PRO A 2 -25.13 5.30 -12.20
C PRO A 2 -24.03 4.57 -12.99
N SER A 3 -22.95 5.26 -13.36
CA SER A 3 -21.79 4.61 -13.96
C SER A 3 -21.16 3.61 -12.97
N SER A 4 -20.44 2.61 -13.50
CA SER A 4 -19.75 1.59 -12.70
C SER A 4 -18.86 2.21 -11.62
N THR A 5 -18.09 3.25 -12.00
CA THR A 5 -17.25 4.06 -11.11
C THR A 5 -18.02 4.67 -9.95
N THR A 6 -19.21 5.27 -10.19
CA THR A 6 -20.03 5.85 -9.12
C THR A 6 -20.42 4.80 -8.08
N ARG A 7 -20.70 3.55 -8.51
CA ARG A 7 -21.06 2.47 -7.60
C ARG A 7 -19.86 1.97 -6.78
N ASN A 8 -18.68 1.85 -7.39
CA ASN A 8 -17.47 1.46 -6.67
C ASN A 8 -17.10 2.48 -5.60
N ARG A 9 -17.25 3.79 -5.87
CA ARG A 9 -17.12 4.85 -4.86
C ARG A 9 -18.08 4.64 -3.68
N VAL A 10 -19.37 4.36 -3.96
CA VAL A 10 -20.37 4.11 -2.90
C VAL A 10 -20.00 2.90 -2.03
N ILE A 11 -19.48 1.82 -2.63
CA ILE A 11 -19.04 0.63 -1.89
C ILE A 11 -17.85 0.97 -1.00
N LEU A 12 -16.83 1.63 -1.55
CA LEU A 12 -15.64 2.03 -0.79
C LEU A 12 -15.98 2.98 0.36
N GLU A 13 -16.89 3.95 0.16
CA GLU A 13 -17.41 4.81 1.22
C GLU A 13 -18.17 4.04 2.30
N GLY A 14 -18.99 3.06 1.88
CA GLY A 14 -19.71 2.18 2.80
C GLY A 14 -18.76 1.35 3.67
N LEU A 15 -17.78 0.71 3.04
CA LEU A 15 -16.72 -0.05 3.73
C LEU A 15 -15.93 0.84 4.68
N PHE A 16 -15.54 2.03 4.24
CA PHE A 16 -14.82 2.99 5.08
C PHE A 16 -15.63 3.36 6.33
N LYS A 17 -16.93 3.65 6.17
CA LYS A 17 -17.81 3.93 7.31
C LYS A 17 -17.88 2.75 8.29
N THR A 18 -18.04 1.52 7.79
CA THR A 18 -18.04 0.32 8.63
C THR A 18 -16.73 0.15 9.40
N ILE A 19 -15.59 0.37 8.76
CA ILE A 19 -14.27 0.30 9.40
C ILE A 19 -14.13 1.38 10.48
N LEU A 20 -14.57 2.61 10.22
CA LEU A 20 -14.56 3.67 11.24
C LEU A 20 -15.42 3.33 12.47
N GLU A 21 -16.54 2.63 12.29
CA GLU A 21 -17.37 2.13 13.39
C GLU A 21 -16.65 1.06 14.21
N TRP A 22 -15.84 0.21 13.57
CA TRP A 22 -15.05 -0.83 14.24
C TRP A 22 -13.90 -0.26 15.06
N ARG A 23 -13.34 0.91 14.71
CA ARG A 23 -12.17 1.52 15.35
C ARG A 23 -12.20 1.54 16.89
N LYS A 24 -13.39 1.69 17.49
CA LYS A 24 -13.57 1.73 18.95
C LYS A 24 -13.56 0.36 19.63
N ASN A 25 -13.77 -0.71 18.86
CA ASN A 25 -13.96 -2.07 19.35
C ASN A 25 -12.96 -3.06 18.73
N VAL A 26 -11.83 -2.56 18.20
CA VAL A 26 -10.79 -3.43 17.65
C VAL A 26 -10.17 -4.25 18.80
N PRO A 27 -10.08 -5.59 18.68
CA PRO A 27 -9.39 -6.43 19.64
C PRO A 27 -7.95 -5.95 19.91
N LYS A 28 -7.40 -6.30 21.08
CA LYS A 28 -6.04 -5.88 21.45
C LYS A 28 -4.97 -6.42 20.49
N ASP A 29 -5.19 -7.61 19.94
CA ASP A 29 -4.32 -8.23 18.95
C ASP A 29 -4.45 -7.59 17.54
N GLY A 30 -5.40 -6.67 17.34
CA GLY A 30 -5.60 -5.95 16.09
C GLY A 30 -6.37 -6.72 15.01
N HIS A 31 -6.67 -8.01 15.19
CA HIS A 31 -7.29 -8.83 14.15
C HIS A 31 -8.79 -8.58 14.02
N VAL A 32 -9.30 -8.61 12.78
CA VAL A 32 -10.72 -8.42 12.49
C VAL A 32 -11.27 -9.53 11.61
N ASN A 33 -12.53 -9.89 11.86
CA ASN A 33 -13.23 -10.86 11.03
C ASN A 33 -13.99 -10.15 9.90
N ILE A 34 -13.46 -10.25 8.69
CA ILE A 34 -14.06 -9.65 7.49
C ILE A 34 -14.99 -10.58 6.72
N ARG A 35 -15.20 -11.83 7.16
CA ARG A 35 -16.08 -12.78 6.46
C ARG A 35 -17.54 -12.34 6.42
N SER A 36 -17.94 -11.44 7.32
CA SER A 36 -19.29 -10.86 7.35
C SER A 36 -19.49 -9.73 6.32
N LEU A 37 -18.40 -9.20 5.76
CA LEU A 37 -18.45 -8.13 4.76
C LEU A 37 -18.76 -8.73 3.38
N LYS A 38 -20.01 -8.58 2.94
CA LYS A 38 -20.49 -9.14 1.66
C LYS A 38 -19.78 -8.59 0.43
N ASP A 39 -19.27 -7.37 0.54
CA ASP A 39 -18.60 -6.65 -0.54
C ASP A 39 -17.09 -6.83 -0.52
N VAL A 40 -16.56 -7.72 0.33
CA VAL A 40 -15.13 -8.03 0.42
C VAL A 40 -14.90 -9.51 0.12
N GLU A 41 -13.93 -9.77 -0.75
CA GLU A 41 -13.41 -11.10 -1.02
C GLU A 41 -11.94 -11.14 -0.59
N HIS A 42 -11.59 -12.09 0.26
CA HIS A 42 -10.24 -12.21 0.82
C HIS A 42 -9.63 -13.54 0.37
N VAL A 43 -8.59 -13.43 -0.45
CA VAL A 43 -7.81 -14.54 -0.99
C VAL A 43 -6.51 -14.61 -0.21
N VAL A 44 -6.39 -15.63 0.63
CA VAL A 44 -5.20 -15.88 1.46
C VAL A 44 -4.20 -16.77 0.73
N GLN A 45 -2.94 -16.76 1.17
CA GLN A 45 -1.84 -17.55 0.59
C GLN A 45 -1.68 -17.33 -0.93
N PHE A 46 -1.96 -16.12 -1.41
CA PHE A 46 -1.73 -15.79 -2.81
C PHE A 46 -0.22 -15.78 -3.10
N ASP A 47 0.17 -16.37 -4.24
CA ASP A 47 1.56 -16.48 -4.65
C ASP A 47 2.04 -15.18 -5.32
N PHE A 48 2.90 -14.45 -4.60
CA PHE A 48 3.56 -13.24 -5.10
C PHE A 48 4.95 -13.51 -5.69
N GLU A 49 5.48 -14.73 -5.55
CA GLU A 49 6.82 -15.10 -6.02
C GLU A 49 6.82 -15.31 -7.55
N ASN A 50 5.68 -15.69 -8.12
CA ASN A 50 5.53 -16.03 -9.55
C ASN A 50 4.70 -15.00 -10.34
N LEU A 51 5.07 -13.72 -10.26
CA LEU A 51 4.36 -12.61 -10.92
C LEU A 51 5.05 -12.07 -12.19
N ASP A 52 6.07 -12.74 -12.72
CA ASP A 52 6.82 -12.25 -13.89
C ASP A 52 6.05 -12.41 -15.22
N ASN A 53 5.07 -13.33 -15.27
CA ASN A 53 4.26 -13.57 -16.46
C ASN A 53 3.04 -12.65 -16.51
N ALA A 54 3.18 -11.54 -17.25
CA ALA A 54 2.12 -10.56 -17.46
C ALA A 54 0.83 -11.14 -18.05
N GLU A 55 0.92 -12.09 -18.98
CA GLU A 55 -0.26 -12.70 -19.61
C GLU A 55 -1.04 -13.55 -18.60
N SER A 56 -0.34 -14.34 -17.79
CA SER A 56 -0.94 -15.14 -16.72
C SER A 56 -1.57 -14.26 -15.65
N ASN A 57 -0.88 -13.17 -15.26
CA ASN A 57 -1.38 -12.21 -14.28
C ASN A 57 -2.68 -11.51 -14.74
N LEU A 58 -2.76 -11.13 -16.03
CA LEU A 58 -3.96 -10.53 -16.60
C LEU A 58 -5.11 -11.53 -16.79
N ALA A 59 -4.80 -12.83 -16.90
CA ALA A 59 -5.80 -13.88 -17.03
C ALA A 59 -6.47 -14.28 -15.70
N LEU A 60 -5.90 -13.88 -14.56
CA LEU A 60 -6.50 -14.09 -13.24
C LEU A 60 -7.82 -13.31 -13.10
N VAL A 61 -8.70 -13.78 -12.21
CA VAL A 61 -9.98 -13.13 -11.92
C VAL A 61 -10.03 -12.74 -10.43
N PRO A 62 -9.97 -11.44 -10.08
CA PRO A 62 -9.63 -10.30 -10.95
C PRO A 62 -8.18 -10.31 -11.44
N PRO A 63 -7.82 -9.57 -12.50
CA PRO A 63 -6.45 -9.51 -12.97
C PRO A 63 -5.51 -8.95 -11.89
N VAL A 64 -4.25 -9.41 -11.89
CA VAL A 64 -3.18 -8.72 -11.18
C VAL A 64 -2.70 -7.56 -12.06
N LEU A 65 -2.87 -6.34 -11.57
CA LEU A 65 -2.60 -5.09 -12.31
C LEU A 65 -1.20 -4.52 -12.02
N PHE A 66 -0.37 -5.24 -11.28
CA PHE A 66 0.99 -4.85 -10.96
C PHE A 66 1.96 -5.80 -11.63
N LYS A 67 2.92 -5.27 -12.39
CA LYS A 67 4.05 -6.03 -12.92
C LYS A 67 5.30 -5.69 -12.10
N PRO A 68 5.84 -6.63 -11.30
CA PRO A 68 7.08 -6.42 -10.56
C PRO A 68 8.25 -6.02 -11.46
N MET A 69 9.23 -5.32 -10.88
CA MET A 69 10.51 -5.10 -11.53
C MET A 69 11.22 -6.43 -11.76
N ASP A 70 11.79 -6.63 -12.94
CA ASP A 70 12.57 -7.83 -13.25
C ASP A 70 13.82 -7.88 -12.34
N LEU A 71 14.18 -9.05 -11.82
CA LEU A 71 15.29 -9.19 -10.87
C LEU A 71 16.61 -8.67 -11.44
N ALA A 72 16.92 -9.04 -12.69
CA ALA A 72 18.12 -8.59 -13.40
C ALA A 72 18.17 -7.07 -13.58
N ASP A 73 17.02 -6.39 -13.60
CA ASP A 73 16.97 -4.93 -13.64
C ASP A 73 17.22 -4.33 -12.26
N LEU A 74 16.66 -4.93 -11.20
CA LEU A 74 16.86 -4.48 -9.84
C LEU A 74 18.33 -4.65 -9.38
N GLU A 75 19.02 -5.68 -9.87
CA GLU A 75 20.44 -5.92 -9.61
C GLU A 75 21.38 -4.87 -10.22
N LYS A 76 20.95 -4.15 -11.28
CA LYS A 76 21.70 -3.04 -11.87
C LYS A 76 21.79 -1.82 -10.95
N HIS A 77 20.94 -1.78 -9.92
CA HIS A 77 20.83 -0.67 -8.98
C HIS A 77 21.10 -1.17 -7.54
N PRO A 78 22.34 -1.54 -7.21
CA PRO A 78 22.69 -1.99 -5.87
C PRO A 78 22.58 -0.83 -4.86
N VAL A 79 22.33 -1.18 -3.60
CA VAL A 79 22.33 -0.21 -2.50
C VAL A 79 23.77 0.26 -2.28
N ASP A 80 23.99 1.58 -2.15
CA ASP A 80 25.28 2.10 -1.69
C ASP A 80 25.49 1.69 -0.23
N PRO A 81 26.54 0.91 0.10
CA PRO A 81 26.81 0.48 1.46
C PRO A 81 26.98 1.63 2.46
N LYS A 82 27.34 2.84 1.99
CA LYS A 82 27.47 4.03 2.84
C LYS A 82 26.14 4.69 3.18
N LEU A 83 25.11 4.44 2.37
CA LEU A 83 23.76 4.96 2.56
C LEU A 83 22.82 3.92 3.18
N ALA A 84 23.18 2.64 3.12
CA ALA A 84 22.44 1.55 3.73
C ALA A 84 22.26 1.79 5.24
N ARG A 85 21.00 1.84 5.67
CA ARG A 85 20.64 2.01 7.07
C ARG A 85 20.86 0.70 7.82
N GLU A 86 21.17 0.83 9.11
CA GLU A 86 21.39 -0.31 9.99
C GLU A 86 20.10 -1.14 10.11
N PHE A 87 20.27 -2.45 10.17
CA PHE A 87 19.21 -3.41 10.41
C PHE A 87 19.73 -4.39 11.46
N LEU A 88 19.00 -4.52 12.55
CA LEU A 88 19.35 -5.36 13.68
C LEU A 88 18.48 -6.62 13.65
N ASP A 89 19.14 -7.76 13.75
CA ASP A 89 18.48 -9.05 13.83
C ASP A 89 17.65 -9.15 15.13
N ILE A 90 16.73 -10.11 15.18
CA ILE A 90 15.74 -10.21 16.26
C ILE A 90 16.37 -10.41 17.64
N ASP A 91 17.51 -11.12 17.72
CA ASP A 91 18.24 -11.40 18.96
C ASP A 91 19.26 -10.30 19.33
N GLN A 92 19.53 -9.39 18.40
CA GLN A 92 20.36 -8.23 18.64
C GLN A 92 19.51 -7.20 19.35
N ASP A 93 19.65 -7.14 20.67
CA ASP A 93 19.19 -5.98 21.42
C ASP A 93 20.17 -4.82 21.19
N GLY A 94 19.62 -3.64 20.92
CA GLY A 94 20.38 -2.39 20.91
C GLY A 94 20.94 -2.02 22.29
N SER A 95 21.17 -2.98 23.20
CA SER A 95 21.53 -2.84 24.62
C SER A 95 22.87 -2.13 24.87
N ASN A 96 23.64 -1.84 23.83
CA ASN A 96 24.76 -0.87 23.88
C ASN A 96 24.28 0.59 23.76
N ARG A 97 22.98 0.84 23.69
CA ARG A 97 22.34 2.17 23.70
C ARG A 97 21.49 2.29 24.96
N ASP A 98 21.45 3.47 25.55
CA ASP A 98 20.61 3.79 26.74
C ASP A 98 19.10 3.58 26.52
N PHE A 99 18.69 3.26 25.28
CA PHE A 99 17.31 3.04 24.86
C PHE A 99 17.20 1.74 24.05
N PRO A 100 16.53 0.69 24.57
CA PRO A 100 16.28 -0.53 23.82
C PRO A 100 15.39 -0.27 22.60
N ILE A 101 15.51 -1.10 21.57
CA ILE A 101 14.74 -0.98 20.33
C ILE A 101 13.26 -1.24 20.63
N GLY A 102 12.41 -0.26 20.36
CA GLY A 102 10.97 -0.41 20.56
C GLY A 102 10.33 -1.31 19.50
N PRO A 103 9.14 -1.88 19.76
CA PRO A 103 8.41 -2.69 18.79
C PRO A 103 8.20 -1.97 17.45
N ILE A 104 7.86 -0.68 17.47
CA ILE A 104 7.67 0.10 16.24
C ILE A 104 8.97 0.33 15.46
N ASP A 105 10.12 0.32 16.12
CA ASP A 105 11.43 0.46 15.47
C ASP A 105 11.81 -0.83 14.75
N ARG A 106 11.48 -2.00 15.32
CA ARG A 106 11.60 -3.31 14.66
C ARG A 106 10.84 -3.33 13.33
N VAL A 107 9.58 -2.90 13.36
CA VAL A 107 8.73 -2.79 12.17
C VAL A 107 9.28 -1.78 11.16
N ARG A 108 9.80 -0.63 11.64
CA ARG A 108 10.37 0.41 10.77
C ARG A 108 11.64 -0.04 10.06
N GLN A 109 12.45 -0.89 10.69
CA GLN A 109 13.67 -1.44 10.08
C GLN A 109 13.34 -2.26 8.82
N ILE A 110 12.24 -3.01 8.82
CA ILE A 110 11.77 -3.77 7.63
C ILE A 110 11.47 -2.82 6.47
N ALA A 111 10.62 -1.83 6.71
CA ALA A 111 10.25 -0.86 5.68
C ALA A 111 11.47 -0.07 5.15
N THR A 112 12.41 0.24 6.04
CA THR A 112 13.68 0.89 5.72
C THR A 112 14.57 0.01 4.85
N LEU A 113 14.69 -1.28 5.18
CA LEU A 113 15.49 -2.24 4.41
C LEU A 113 14.96 -2.39 2.98
N ILE A 114 13.63 -2.46 2.82
CA ILE A 114 12.97 -2.50 1.50
C ILE A 114 13.15 -1.16 0.77
N GLU A 115 12.99 -0.03 1.46
CA GLU A 115 13.18 1.31 0.89
C GLU A 115 14.62 1.52 0.38
N ASP A 116 15.63 1.09 1.14
CA ASP A 116 17.03 1.16 0.72
C ASP A 116 17.29 0.33 -0.53
N ARG A 117 16.67 -0.86 -0.63
CA ARG A 117 16.78 -1.73 -1.82
C ARG A 117 16.11 -1.12 -3.05
N THR A 118 15.17 -0.21 -2.88
CA THR A 118 14.40 0.42 -3.96
C THR A 118 14.93 1.80 -4.28
N THR A 119 16.18 1.87 -4.75
CA THR A 119 16.90 3.12 -5.02
C THR A 119 16.14 4.07 -5.94
N ARG A 120 16.56 5.35 -5.95
CA ARG A 120 15.97 6.37 -6.81
C ARG A 120 16.06 5.97 -8.29
N GLU A 121 17.17 5.37 -8.69
CA GLU A 121 17.43 4.91 -10.05
C GLU A 121 16.50 3.75 -10.43
N ALA A 122 16.30 2.79 -9.51
CA ALA A 122 15.38 1.68 -9.72
C ALA A 122 13.92 2.17 -9.86
N ARG A 123 13.48 3.10 -9.00
CA ARG A 123 12.17 3.76 -9.11
C ARG A 123 12.02 4.51 -10.44
N SER A 124 13.03 5.27 -10.83
CA SER A 124 13.04 6.02 -12.08
C SER A 124 12.96 5.09 -13.31
N GLN A 125 13.63 3.93 -13.28
CA GLN A 125 13.56 2.95 -14.36
C GLN A 125 12.14 2.38 -14.53
N GLN A 126 11.38 2.22 -13.43
CA GLN A 126 9.98 1.81 -13.46
C GLN A 126 9.00 2.97 -13.69
N ASN A 127 9.52 4.19 -13.91
CA ASN A 127 8.72 5.40 -14.07
C ASN A 127 7.77 5.65 -12.89
N LEU A 128 8.28 5.50 -11.67
CA LEU A 128 7.54 5.69 -10.42
C LEU A 128 8.04 6.95 -9.70
N HIS A 129 7.14 7.66 -9.02
CA HIS A 129 7.46 8.81 -8.17
C HIS A 129 6.79 8.69 -6.80
N ILE A 130 7.30 9.47 -5.83
CA ILE A 130 6.76 9.51 -4.47
C ILE A 130 5.52 10.41 -4.47
N VAL A 131 4.47 9.99 -3.76
CA VAL A 131 3.23 10.75 -3.63
C VAL A 131 3.35 11.73 -2.46
N GLU A 132 3.62 12.99 -2.74
CA GLU A 132 3.77 14.04 -1.72
C GLU A 132 2.64 15.08 -1.81
N ALA A 133 2.29 15.68 -0.67
CA ALA A 133 1.46 16.88 -0.64
C ALA A 133 2.38 18.12 -0.74
N PRO A 134 2.00 19.17 -1.47
CA PRO A 134 0.73 19.38 -2.18
C PRO A 134 0.75 18.89 -3.64
N GLU A 135 1.85 18.25 -4.11
CA GLU A 135 1.98 17.81 -5.50
C GLU A 135 0.85 16.85 -5.93
N SER A 136 0.43 15.94 -5.05
CA SER A 136 -0.70 15.05 -5.27
C SER A 136 -1.93 15.48 -4.47
N THR A 137 -3.06 15.57 -5.16
CA THR A 137 -4.37 15.79 -4.53
C THR A 137 -4.90 14.56 -3.79
N PHE A 138 -4.18 13.43 -3.82
CA PHE A 138 -4.55 12.20 -3.10
C PHE A 138 -4.75 12.45 -1.60
N TRP A 139 -3.85 13.23 -1.00
CA TRP A 139 -3.87 13.52 0.44
C TRP A 139 -5.05 14.40 0.89
N LEU A 140 -5.77 15.02 -0.06
CA LEU A 140 -7.03 15.70 0.25
C LEU A 140 -8.18 14.71 0.53
N GLU A 141 -8.04 13.44 0.16
CA GLU A 141 -9.10 12.42 0.21
C GLU A 141 -8.77 11.25 1.15
N ALA A 142 -7.52 11.05 1.52
CA ALA A 142 -7.07 9.92 2.34
C ALA A 142 -6.23 10.35 3.54
N ILE A 143 -6.49 9.72 4.69
CA ILE A 143 -5.63 9.80 5.87
C ILE A 143 -5.12 8.40 6.19
N LEU A 144 -3.87 8.11 5.84
CA LEU A 144 -3.29 6.77 5.99
C LEU A 144 -2.54 6.59 7.31
N ALA A 145 -3.16 7.04 8.40
CA ALA A 145 -2.63 6.89 9.75
C ALA A 145 -3.77 7.04 10.78
N TYR A 146 -3.94 6.04 11.65
CA TYR A 146 -4.95 6.08 12.70
C TYR A 146 -4.51 5.32 13.96
N ASN A 147 -5.07 5.71 15.11
CA ASN A 147 -5.02 4.88 16.32
C ASN A 147 -6.04 3.75 16.28
N TYR A 148 -5.63 2.63 16.87
CA TYR A 148 -6.45 1.52 17.36
C TYR A 148 -7.24 1.90 18.62
N SER A 149 -7.99 3.00 18.60
CA SER A 149 -8.53 3.60 19.84
C SER A 149 -7.40 3.79 20.88
N ASN A 150 -7.40 3.03 21.98
CA ASN A 150 -6.36 3.13 23.03
C ASN A 150 -5.25 2.06 22.91
N ASN A 151 -5.25 1.26 21.84
CA ASN A 151 -4.41 0.07 21.70
C ASN A 151 -3.25 0.24 20.69
N GLY A 152 -2.71 1.45 20.55
CA GLY A 152 -1.59 1.74 19.65
C GLY A 152 -1.99 2.52 18.39
N TRP A 153 -1.04 2.65 17.46
CA TRP A 153 -1.17 3.45 16.25
C TRP A 153 -0.48 2.76 15.08
N TRP A 154 -1.09 2.82 13.90
CA TRP A 154 -0.47 2.38 12.65
C TRP A 154 -0.31 3.56 11.70
N THR A 155 0.67 3.50 10.81
CA THR A 155 0.91 4.56 9.83
C THR A 155 1.43 3.96 8.53
N THR A 156 1.14 4.61 7.40
CA THR A 156 1.78 4.27 6.13
C THR A 156 2.98 5.16 5.83
N LYS A 157 3.92 4.64 5.04
CA LYS A 157 5.07 5.37 4.51
C LYS A 157 5.34 4.95 3.07
N CYS A 158 6.27 5.67 2.42
CA CYS A 158 6.77 5.33 1.10
C CYS A 158 5.62 5.16 0.12
N LEU A 159 4.72 6.14 0.00
CA LEU A 159 3.70 6.08 -1.04
C LEU A 159 4.36 6.37 -2.39
N ILE A 160 4.17 5.48 -3.35
CA ILE A 160 4.60 5.69 -4.74
C ILE A 160 3.45 5.43 -5.71
N GLU A 161 3.49 6.15 -6.83
CA GLU A 161 2.59 5.95 -7.94
C GLU A 161 3.33 6.08 -9.29
N PRO A 162 2.79 5.52 -10.37
CA PRO A 162 3.36 5.67 -11.70
C PRO A 162 3.26 7.13 -12.17
N CYS A 163 4.34 7.64 -12.76
CA CYS A 163 4.29 8.88 -13.51
C CYS A 163 3.31 8.73 -14.69
N SER A 164 2.75 9.85 -15.12
CA SER A 164 1.95 9.86 -16.35
C SER A 164 2.82 9.51 -17.56
N ASP A 165 2.26 8.74 -18.48
CA ASP A 165 2.93 8.34 -19.72
C ASP A 165 2.04 8.72 -20.91
N ASN A 166 2.53 9.62 -21.77
CA ASN A 166 1.79 10.13 -22.93
C ASN A 166 0.36 10.63 -22.59
N GLY A 167 0.22 11.31 -21.45
CA GLY A 167 -1.06 11.83 -20.96
C GLY A 167 -1.96 10.79 -20.29
N LYS A 168 -1.57 9.51 -20.27
CA LYS A 168 -2.25 8.47 -19.50
C LYS A 168 -1.84 8.55 -18.04
N VAL A 169 -2.83 8.67 -17.17
CA VAL A 169 -2.67 8.55 -15.72
C VAL A 169 -3.05 7.14 -15.27
N TYR A 170 -2.41 6.66 -14.22
CA TYR A 170 -2.63 5.32 -13.70
C TYR A 170 -3.18 5.39 -12.28
N PRO A 171 -4.23 4.61 -11.95
CA PRO A 171 -4.84 4.61 -10.62
C PRO A 171 -4.05 3.80 -9.59
N HIS A 172 -2.83 3.37 -9.93
CA HIS A 172 -2.06 2.44 -9.12
C HIS A 172 -1.41 3.18 -7.97
N LEU A 173 -1.43 2.56 -6.80
CA LEU A 173 -0.77 3.09 -5.62
C LEU A 173 -0.06 1.95 -4.89
N ALA A 174 1.19 2.17 -4.49
CA ALA A 174 1.94 1.24 -3.65
C ALA A 174 2.46 1.94 -2.39
N PHE A 175 2.47 1.25 -1.25
CA PHE A 175 2.99 1.82 0.00
C PHE A 175 3.37 0.77 1.04
N HIS A 176 4.08 1.22 2.08
CA HIS A 176 4.39 0.43 3.26
C HIS A 176 3.41 0.78 4.38
N LEU A 177 2.86 -0.21 5.06
CA LEU A 177 2.13 -0.07 6.33
C LEU A 177 3.06 -0.49 7.46
N LEU A 178 3.11 0.31 8.53
CA LEU A 178 3.81 0.01 9.77
C LEU A 178 2.78 -0.19 10.88
N ASP A 179 2.82 -1.35 11.51
CA ASP A 179 1.96 -1.67 12.63
C ASP A 179 2.66 -2.51 13.70
N ASP A 180 2.45 -2.17 14.97
CA ASP A 180 3.06 -2.84 16.13
C ASP A 180 2.29 -4.08 16.61
N LYS A 181 1.50 -4.70 15.71
CA LYS A 181 0.77 -5.94 15.97
C LYS A 181 1.49 -7.12 15.38
N GLU A 182 1.41 -8.25 16.07
CA GLU A 182 1.82 -9.54 15.52
C GLU A 182 0.75 -10.00 14.54
N ALA A 183 1.12 -10.24 13.28
CA ALA A 183 0.19 -10.76 12.29
C ALA A 183 0.14 -12.29 12.31
N TRP A 184 -1.03 -12.84 12.00
CA TRP A 184 -1.21 -14.28 11.79
C TRP A 184 -1.44 -14.63 10.33
N GLU A 185 -1.02 -15.84 9.95
CA GLU A 185 -1.36 -16.44 8.66
C GLU A 185 -2.88 -16.46 8.47
N ASP A 186 -3.32 -16.23 7.23
CA ASP A 186 -4.73 -16.25 6.81
C ASP A 186 -5.69 -15.29 7.53
N ALA A 187 -5.16 -14.44 8.43
CA ALA A 187 -5.90 -13.40 9.13
C ALA A 187 -5.46 -12.01 8.66
N ILE A 188 -6.35 -11.02 8.83
CA ILE A 188 -6.10 -9.62 8.47
C ILE A 188 -6.21 -8.73 9.71
N LEU A 189 -5.28 -7.78 9.83
CA LEU A 189 -5.31 -6.74 10.85
C LEU A 189 -6.29 -5.64 10.45
N TYR A 190 -6.85 -4.95 11.44
CA TYR A 190 -7.66 -3.78 11.21
C TYR A 190 -6.88 -2.67 10.48
N SER A 191 -5.60 -2.46 10.82
CA SER A 191 -4.73 -1.49 10.11
C SER A 191 -4.61 -1.81 8.63
N GLU A 192 -4.39 -3.07 8.28
CA GLU A 192 -4.22 -3.54 6.91
C GLU A 192 -5.50 -3.31 6.09
N LEU A 193 -6.65 -3.73 6.62
CA LEU A 193 -7.93 -3.50 5.97
C LEU A 193 -8.22 -2.00 5.83
N CYS A 194 -7.98 -1.22 6.90
CA CYS A 194 -8.26 0.21 6.91
C CYS A 194 -7.37 0.96 5.92
N ALA A 195 -6.07 0.66 5.86
CA ALA A 195 -5.14 1.27 4.93
C ALA A 195 -5.51 0.96 3.47
N ILE A 196 -5.88 -0.28 3.16
CA ILE A 196 -6.36 -0.66 1.82
C ILE A 196 -7.63 0.12 1.44
N VAL A 197 -8.65 0.11 2.29
CA VAL A 197 -9.93 0.77 1.98
C VAL A 197 -9.76 2.28 1.88
N GLU A 198 -8.98 2.89 2.76
CA GLU A 198 -8.72 4.33 2.74
C GLU A 198 -7.94 4.75 1.50
N ALA A 199 -6.91 3.98 1.12
CA ALA A 199 -6.14 4.22 -0.08
C ALA A 199 -7.01 4.12 -1.34
N MET A 200 -7.83 3.07 -1.46
CA MET A 200 -8.72 2.89 -2.60
C MET A 200 -9.81 3.96 -2.65
N LYS A 201 -10.43 4.30 -1.51
CA LYS A 201 -11.41 5.39 -1.40
C LYS A 201 -10.80 6.73 -1.79
N GLY A 202 -9.61 7.03 -1.28
CA GLY A 202 -8.86 8.25 -1.60
C GLY A 202 -8.58 8.35 -3.10
N ARG A 203 -8.08 7.27 -3.70
CA ARG A 203 -7.80 7.20 -5.13
C ARG A 203 -9.06 7.34 -5.97
N ALA A 204 -10.16 6.70 -5.58
CA ALA A 204 -11.44 6.79 -6.29
C ALA A 204 -12.05 8.20 -6.24
N ASN A 205 -11.83 8.94 -5.16
CA ASN A 205 -12.35 10.30 -4.96
C ASN A 205 -11.36 11.42 -5.35
N GLN A 206 -10.14 11.07 -5.74
CA GLN A 206 -9.09 12.03 -6.07
C GLN A 206 -9.53 13.00 -7.16
N ARG A 207 -9.20 14.28 -6.98
CA ARG A 207 -9.61 15.38 -7.86
C ARG A 207 -8.53 15.72 -8.88
N LEU A 208 -8.94 15.98 -10.11
CA LEU A 208 -8.08 16.50 -11.17
C LEU A 208 -7.90 18.01 -10.98
N VAL A 209 -6.73 18.41 -10.48
CA VAL A 209 -6.34 19.81 -10.30
C VAL A 209 -5.02 20.02 -11.03
N VAL A 210 -5.08 20.69 -12.18
CA VAL A 210 -3.95 20.82 -13.10
C VAL A 210 -2.93 21.86 -12.63
N PHE A 211 -3.39 22.94 -12.00
CA PHE A 211 -2.53 24.04 -11.59
C PHE A 211 -1.95 23.81 -10.19
N GLU A 212 -0.64 23.88 -10.09
CA GLU A 212 0.11 23.70 -8.84
C GLU A 212 -0.37 24.62 -7.72
N ARG A 213 -0.44 25.92 -7.99
CA ARG A 213 -0.96 26.92 -7.04
C ARG A 213 -2.33 26.56 -6.47
N VAL A 214 -3.21 25.97 -7.29
CA VAL A 214 -4.55 25.56 -6.83
C VAL A 214 -4.47 24.34 -5.93
N ARG A 215 -3.54 23.41 -6.18
CA ARG A 215 -3.28 22.28 -5.26
C ARG A 215 -2.77 22.77 -3.91
N GLU A 216 -1.84 23.71 -3.91
CA GLU A 216 -1.33 24.35 -2.68
C GLU A 216 -2.46 25.03 -1.90
N GLU A 217 -3.26 25.88 -2.55
CA GLU A 217 -4.41 26.56 -1.92
C GLU A 217 -5.43 25.56 -1.35
N LEU A 218 -5.66 24.44 -2.04
CA LEU A 218 -6.53 23.37 -1.53
C LEU A 218 -5.92 22.65 -0.33
N ASP A 219 -4.63 22.35 -0.33
CA ASP A 219 -3.94 21.70 0.78
C ASP A 219 -3.99 22.59 2.04
N GLU A 220 -3.63 23.86 1.91
CA GLU A 220 -3.68 24.86 3.00
C GLU A 220 -5.07 25.01 3.62
N CYS A 221 -6.12 24.89 2.81
CA CYS A 221 -7.50 25.02 3.28
C CYS A 221 -8.16 23.68 3.68
N GLY A 222 -7.41 22.58 3.71
CA GLY A 222 -7.92 21.25 4.04
C GLY A 222 -8.95 20.72 3.03
N GLY A 223 -8.75 21.03 1.75
CA GLY A 223 -9.57 20.59 0.64
C GLY A 223 -10.92 21.32 0.52
N ARG A 224 -11.13 22.45 1.19
CA ARG A 224 -12.37 23.23 1.03
C ARG A 224 -12.52 23.69 -0.43
N GLY A 225 -13.69 23.43 -1.01
CA GLY A 225 -13.96 23.78 -2.42
C GLY A 225 -13.54 22.72 -3.44
N LYS A 226 -12.84 21.64 -3.06
CA LYS A 226 -12.37 20.60 -4.00
C LYS A 226 -13.46 19.95 -4.86
N LYS A 227 -14.73 20.00 -4.41
CA LYS A 227 -15.89 19.41 -5.09
C LYS A 227 -16.20 20.01 -6.47
N VAL A 228 -15.67 21.21 -6.77
CA VAL A 228 -15.86 21.84 -8.09
C VAL A 228 -15.01 21.17 -9.17
N TYR A 229 -13.96 20.45 -8.79
CA TYR A 229 -13.06 19.78 -9.71
C TYR A 229 -13.58 18.37 -10.05
N PRO A 230 -13.42 17.94 -11.32
CA PRO A 230 -13.78 16.59 -11.72
C PRO A 230 -12.89 15.55 -11.03
N TYR A 231 -13.31 14.29 -11.05
CA TYR A 231 -12.49 13.19 -10.56
C TYR A 231 -11.33 12.93 -11.53
N LEU A 232 -10.14 12.64 -10.98
CA LEU A 232 -8.96 12.26 -11.77
C LEU A 232 -9.17 10.92 -12.49
N PHE A 233 -9.88 10.00 -11.83
CA PHE A 233 -10.13 8.64 -12.33
C PHE A 233 -11.63 8.39 -12.51
N ASP A 234 -12.30 9.17 -13.36
CA ASP A 234 -13.76 9.09 -13.48
C ASP A 234 -14.27 7.83 -14.20
N ASN A 235 -13.42 7.20 -15.01
CA ASN A 235 -13.74 5.98 -15.77
C ASN A 235 -13.04 4.73 -15.23
N GLU A 236 -12.34 4.83 -14.10
CA GLU A 236 -11.61 3.69 -13.54
C GLU A 236 -12.55 2.75 -12.77
N GLU A 237 -12.36 1.44 -12.93
CA GLU A 237 -13.18 0.45 -12.26
C GLU A 237 -12.44 -0.28 -11.13
N HIS A 238 -11.11 -0.37 -11.17
CA HIS A 238 -10.33 -1.29 -10.34
C HIS A 238 -9.63 -0.64 -9.15
N PHE A 239 -9.12 0.59 -9.28
CA PHE A 239 -8.37 1.28 -8.22
C PHE A 239 -7.32 0.39 -7.50
N PRO A 240 -6.36 -0.19 -8.26
CA PRO A 240 -5.40 -1.16 -7.74
C PRO A 240 -4.47 -0.55 -6.67
N VAL A 241 -4.36 -1.24 -5.54
CA VAL A 241 -3.47 -0.92 -4.44
C VAL A 241 -2.53 -2.10 -4.17
N LEU A 242 -1.26 -1.79 -3.93
CA LEU A 242 -0.25 -2.71 -3.42
C LEU A 242 0.22 -2.21 -2.05
N MET A 243 0.24 -3.09 -1.05
CA MET A 243 0.70 -2.73 0.28
C MET A 243 1.71 -3.75 0.79
N VAL A 244 2.85 -3.25 1.27
CA VAL A 244 3.80 -3.99 2.08
C VAL A 244 3.41 -3.79 3.54
N SER A 245 2.86 -4.81 4.19
CA SER A 245 2.53 -4.77 5.62
C SER A 245 3.75 -5.21 6.42
N CYS A 246 4.34 -4.29 7.19
CA CYS A 246 5.42 -4.55 8.14
C CYS A 246 4.81 -4.65 9.54
N VAL A 247 5.08 -5.75 10.23
CA VAL A 247 4.40 -6.18 11.46
C VAL A 247 5.36 -6.86 12.43
N LEU A 248 4.97 -6.98 13.70
CA LEU A 248 5.77 -7.69 14.70
C LEU A 248 5.81 -9.20 14.46
N PRO A 249 6.83 -9.91 15.00
CA PRO A 249 8.02 -9.38 15.69
C PRO A 249 9.02 -8.67 14.76
N GLN A 250 9.39 -9.30 13.65
CA GLN A 250 10.04 -8.67 12.49
C GLN A 250 9.56 -9.40 11.23
N HIS A 251 8.29 -9.22 10.87
CA HIS A 251 7.66 -9.92 9.75
C HIS A 251 7.09 -8.95 8.72
N ALA A 252 6.94 -9.42 7.49
CA ALA A 252 6.22 -8.68 6.46
C ALA A 252 5.35 -9.58 5.59
N ARG A 253 4.34 -8.98 4.97
CA ARG A 253 3.52 -9.64 3.94
C ARG A 253 3.01 -8.65 2.90
N LEU A 254 2.67 -9.18 1.73
CA LEU A 254 2.21 -8.40 0.59
C LEU A 254 0.69 -8.50 0.47
N PHE A 255 0.08 -7.35 0.15
CA PHE A 255 -1.32 -7.26 -0.21
C PHE A 255 -1.48 -6.62 -1.58
N MET A 256 -2.28 -7.22 -2.44
CA MET A 256 -2.81 -6.56 -3.64
C MET A 256 -4.32 -6.49 -3.53
N ALA A 257 -4.87 -5.30 -3.71
CA ALA A 257 -6.30 -5.08 -3.64
C ALA A 257 -6.82 -4.34 -4.87
N CYS A 258 -8.01 -4.71 -5.33
CA CYS A 258 -8.71 -3.97 -6.37
C CYS A 258 -10.22 -4.20 -6.29
N MET A 259 -10.98 -3.26 -6.84
CA MET A 259 -12.39 -3.46 -7.13
C MET A 259 -12.55 -4.38 -8.32
N SER A 260 -13.42 -5.38 -8.20
CA SER A 260 -13.83 -6.23 -9.32
C SER A 260 -15.25 -6.73 -9.11
N GLN A 261 -16.06 -6.69 -10.15
CA GLN A 261 -17.46 -7.12 -10.11
C GLN A 261 -18.23 -6.57 -8.89
N ARG A 262 -17.93 -5.32 -8.50
CA ARG A 262 -18.51 -4.61 -7.35
C ARG A 262 -18.14 -5.19 -5.98
N LYS A 263 -17.01 -5.86 -5.87
CA LYS A 263 -16.41 -6.27 -4.61
C LYS A 263 -14.98 -5.74 -4.51
N LEU A 264 -14.56 -5.46 -3.29
CA LEU A 264 -13.17 -5.30 -2.94
C LEU A 264 -12.53 -6.70 -2.85
N VAL A 265 -11.65 -7.04 -3.78
CA VAL A 265 -10.87 -8.28 -3.72
C VAL A 265 -9.51 -7.95 -3.11
N ILE A 266 -9.14 -8.65 -2.05
CA ILE A 266 -7.87 -8.52 -1.33
C ILE A 266 -7.11 -9.84 -1.46
N ARG A 267 -5.95 -9.80 -2.10
CA ARG A 267 -4.98 -10.90 -2.15
C ARG A 267 -3.93 -10.66 -1.09
N GLN A 268 -3.68 -11.67 -0.28
CA GLN A 268 -2.73 -11.65 0.81
C GLN A 268 -1.71 -12.78 0.61
N SER A 269 -0.42 -12.47 0.74
CA SER A 269 0.64 -13.48 0.74
C SER A 269 0.71 -14.27 2.05
N LYS A 270 1.52 -15.32 2.08
CA LYS A 270 2.06 -15.84 3.35
C LYS A 270 2.80 -14.75 4.13
N LEU A 271 3.05 -15.00 5.42
CA LEU A 271 3.90 -14.17 6.26
C LEU A 271 5.37 -14.52 5.98
N TYR A 272 6.20 -13.50 5.75
CA TYR A 272 7.63 -13.65 5.50
C TYR A 272 8.44 -13.17 6.70
N SER A 273 9.52 -13.90 7.00
CA SER A 273 10.43 -13.52 8.06
C SER A 273 11.43 -12.45 7.61
N PHE A 274 11.59 -11.44 8.46
CA PHE A 274 12.64 -10.43 8.44
C PHE A 274 13.38 -10.41 9.79
N GLU A 275 13.30 -11.50 10.57
CA GLU A 275 14.00 -11.62 11.84
C GLU A 275 15.52 -11.60 11.68
N TRP A 276 16.01 -12.14 10.56
CA TRP A 276 17.42 -12.16 10.19
C TRP A 276 17.62 -11.46 8.87
N LYS A 277 18.51 -10.46 8.84
CA LYS A 277 18.76 -9.63 7.66
C LYS A 277 19.13 -10.44 6.42
N ASP A 278 20.01 -11.42 6.58
CA ASP A 278 20.58 -12.19 5.47
C ASP A 278 19.61 -13.27 4.94
N GLU A 279 18.55 -13.59 5.69
CA GLU A 279 17.48 -14.51 5.28
C GLU A 279 16.24 -13.79 4.77
N ALA A 280 16.15 -12.46 5.00
CA ALA A 280 15.01 -11.66 4.64
C ALA A 280 14.83 -11.63 3.10
N PRO A 281 13.60 -11.81 2.59
CA PRO A 281 13.33 -11.82 1.15
C PRO A 281 13.24 -10.40 0.56
N VAL A 282 14.25 -9.55 0.83
CA VAL A 282 14.24 -8.12 0.49
C VAL A 282 14.05 -7.90 -1.01
N GLU A 283 14.68 -8.71 -1.86
CA GLU A 283 14.60 -8.65 -3.31
C GLU A 283 13.17 -8.88 -3.81
N LEU A 284 12.45 -9.86 -3.24
CA LEU A 284 11.06 -10.12 -3.59
C LEU A 284 10.21 -8.89 -3.29
N PHE A 285 10.30 -8.37 -2.05
CA PHE A 285 9.50 -7.22 -1.62
C PHE A 285 9.85 -5.96 -2.42
N ALA A 286 11.13 -5.70 -2.67
CA ALA A 286 11.60 -4.57 -3.45
C ALA A 286 11.09 -4.62 -4.89
N ARG A 287 11.18 -5.79 -5.56
CA ARG A 287 10.68 -5.98 -6.93
C ARG A 287 9.18 -5.78 -7.02
N VAL A 288 8.42 -6.37 -6.09
CA VAL A 288 6.96 -6.26 -6.07
C VAL A 288 6.55 -4.82 -5.77
N TYR A 289 7.16 -4.16 -4.77
CA TYR A 289 6.88 -2.76 -4.45
C TYR A 289 7.18 -1.82 -5.63
N LEU A 290 8.26 -2.06 -6.38
CA LEU A 290 8.59 -1.35 -7.63
C LEU A 290 7.74 -1.77 -8.84
N SER A 291 6.56 -2.32 -8.63
CA SER A 291 5.71 -2.74 -9.73
C SER A 291 5.25 -1.56 -10.59
N LYS A 292 5.33 -1.72 -11.90
CA LYS A 292 4.69 -0.83 -12.85
C LYS A 292 3.25 -1.27 -13.18
N PRO A 293 2.41 -0.38 -13.71
CA PRO A 293 1.06 -0.72 -14.13
C PRO A 293 1.04 -1.80 -15.20
N LEU A 294 0.18 -2.79 -14.99
CA LEU A 294 -0.18 -3.78 -15.99
C LEU A 294 -1.61 -3.47 -16.45
N VAL A 295 -1.75 -3.05 -17.71
CA VAL A 295 -3.03 -2.64 -18.26
C VAL A 295 -3.60 -3.78 -19.09
N PRO A 296 -4.86 -4.21 -18.85
CA PRO A 296 -5.54 -5.14 -19.75
C PRO A 296 -5.53 -4.60 -21.18
N ARG A 297 -5.19 -5.44 -22.16
CA ARG A 297 -5.38 -5.07 -23.57
C ARG A 297 -6.89 -4.90 -23.79
N ILE A 298 -7.31 -3.68 -24.11
CA ILE A 298 -8.70 -3.36 -24.53
C ILE A 298 -8.87 -3.81 -25.98
#